data_AF-A0A7X6PN89-F1
#
_entry.id   AF-A0A7X6PN89-F1
#
_cell.length_a   1.000
_cell.length_b   1.000
_cell.length_c   1.000
_cell.angle_alpha   90.00
_cell.angle_beta   90.00
_cell.angle_gamma   90.00
#
_symmetry.space_group_name_H-M   'P 1'
#
loop_
_entity.id
_entity.type
_entity.pdbx_description
1 polymer ?
#
loop_
_entity_poly.entity_id
_entity_poly.type
_entity_poly.pdbx_seq_one_letter_code
_entity_poly.pdbx_strand_id
1 'polypeptide(L)'
;MAYGILLTNDVAFEDPEVREFFLDRGGMVDGNAMLANDVPDELEELILERGWGELVPVEVFSDEAAAEFAGVEADFDEDPDAAEHIVGEELDAQGRTWVHYGRYGTAESTWVIVVP
;
A
#
# COMPACT_ATOMS: atom_id res chain seq x y z
N MET A 1 -6.27 0.00 15.31
CA MET A 1 -6.39 -0.91 14.17
C MET A 1 -6.91 -0.09 13.01
N ALA A 2 -6.11 0.02 11.96
CA ALA A 2 -6.46 0.73 10.74
C ALA A 2 -7.06 -0.26 9.74
N TYR A 3 -7.73 0.27 8.72
CA TYR A 3 -8.29 -0.52 7.63
C TYR A 3 -7.80 0.01 6.30
N GLY A 4 -7.60 -0.89 5.36
CA GLY A 4 -7.26 -0.56 3.99
C GLY A 4 -8.28 -1.10 3.00
N ILE A 5 -8.38 -0.44 1.85
CA ILE A 5 -9.10 -0.92 0.67
C ILE A 5 -8.12 -1.72 -0.17
N LEU A 6 -8.28 -3.04 -0.13
CA LEU A 6 -7.54 -3.97 -0.97
C LEU A 6 -8.35 -4.22 -2.25
N LEU A 7 -7.79 -3.90 -3.40
CA LEU A 7 -8.36 -4.32 -4.68
C LEU A 7 -8.12 -5.82 -4.87
N THR A 8 -9.17 -6.55 -5.23
CA THR A 8 -9.16 -8.02 -5.35
C THR A 8 -9.40 -8.50 -6.78
N ASN A 9 -9.67 -7.59 -7.72
CA ASN A 9 -9.68 -7.88 -9.14
C ASN A 9 -9.24 -6.67 -9.99
N ASP A 10 -8.75 -6.98 -11.19
CA ASP A 10 -8.23 -6.05 -12.18
C ASP A 10 -9.29 -5.20 -12.87
N VAL A 11 -10.54 -5.68 -12.87
CA VAL A 11 -11.70 -4.95 -13.42
C VAL A 11 -11.86 -3.58 -12.76
N ALA A 12 -11.42 -3.40 -11.52
CA ALA A 12 -11.40 -2.12 -10.83
C ALA A 12 -10.68 -1.02 -11.66
N PHE A 13 -9.61 -1.38 -12.37
CA PHE A 13 -8.81 -0.45 -13.17
C PHE A 13 -9.40 -0.13 -14.56
N GLU A 14 -10.51 -0.78 -14.95
CA GLU A 14 -11.31 -0.33 -16.09
C GLU A 14 -12.03 0.99 -15.78
N ASP A 15 -12.30 1.26 -14.50
CA ASP A 15 -12.79 2.54 -14.04
C ASP A 15 -11.67 3.58 -14.02
N PRO A 16 -11.81 4.72 -14.74
CA PRO A 16 -10.75 5.70 -14.85
C PRO A 16 -10.43 6.37 -13.51
N GLU A 17 -11.40 6.55 -12.62
CA GLU A 17 -11.19 7.23 -11.32
C GLU A 17 -10.42 6.31 -10.37
N VAL A 18 -10.80 5.03 -10.30
CA VAL A 18 -10.05 4.02 -9.54
C VAL A 18 -8.62 3.92 -10.07
N ARG A 19 -8.47 3.78 -11.38
CA ARG A 19 -7.15 3.66 -12.01
C ARG A 19 -6.27 4.88 -11.73
N GLU A 20 -6.79 6.09 -11.95
CA GLU A 20 -6.04 7.33 -11.71
C GLU A 20 -5.64 7.45 -10.24
N PHE A 21 -6.58 7.23 -9.31
CA PHE A 21 -6.31 7.35 -7.89
C PHE A 21 -5.24 6.37 -7.39
N PHE A 22 -5.36 5.08 -7.77
CA PHE A 22 -4.46 4.03 -7.28
C PHE A 22 -3.09 4.10 -7.96
N LEU A 23 -3.01 4.28 -9.28
CA LEU A 23 -1.72 4.33 -9.99
C LEU A 23 -0.87 5.55 -9.59
N ASP A 24 -1.50 6.71 -9.36
CA ASP A 24 -0.77 7.93 -8.94
C ASP A 24 -0.13 7.80 -7.55
N ARG A 25 -0.55 6.78 -6.77
CA ARG A 25 -0.07 6.51 -5.41
C ARG A 25 0.74 5.21 -5.30
N GLY A 26 1.26 4.70 -6.42
CA GLY A 26 2.05 3.46 -6.42
C GLY A 26 1.21 2.19 -6.21
N GLY A 27 -0.11 2.27 -6.37
CA GLY A 27 -1.00 1.11 -6.33
C GLY A 27 -0.79 0.18 -7.53
N MET A 28 -0.82 -1.13 -7.27
CA MET A 28 -0.79 -2.18 -8.28
C MET A 28 -2.07 -3.02 -8.26
N VAL A 29 -2.35 -3.64 -9.41
CA VAL A 29 -3.59 -4.38 -9.68
C VAL A 29 -3.75 -5.63 -8.81
N ASP A 30 -2.64 -6.26 -8.43
CA ASP A 30 -2.61 -7.60 -7.82
C ASP A 30 -1.95 -7.60 -6.43
N GLY A 31 -2.30 -6.67 -5.53
CA GLY A 31 -1.90 -6.83 -4.12
C GLY A 31 -1.51 -5.59 -3.33
N ASN A 32 -2.11 -4.44 -3.62
CA ASN A 32 -1.85 -3.23 -2.82
C ASN A 32 -3.12 -2.81 -2.08
N ALA A 33 -3.00 -2.55 -0.78
CA ALA A 33 -4.09 -2.06 0.07
C ALA A 33 -3.85 -0.60 0.43
N MET A 34 -4.69 0.31 -0.08
CA MET A 34 -4.61 1.74 0.31
C MET A 34 -5.25 1.94 1.67
N LEU A 35 -4.75 2.85 2.50
CA LEU A 35 -5.43 3.19 3.75
C LEU A 35 -6.84 3.73 3.43
N ALA A 36 -7.88 3.18 4.06
CA ALA A 36 -9.26 3.55 3.74
C ALA A 36 -9.53 5.05 3.94
N ASN A 37 -8.94 5.65 4.98
CA ASN A 37 -9.06 7.10 5.23
C ASN A 37 -8.46 8.00 4.13
N ASP A 38 -7.58 7.45 3.28
CA ASP A 38 -6.98 8.19 2.16
C ASP A 38 -7.78 8.01 0.86
N VAL A 39 -8.65 7.01 0.79
CA VAL A 39 -9.55 6.75 -0.34
C VAL A 39 -10.78 7.67 -0.21
N PRO A 40 -11.17 8.41 -1.27
CA PRO A 40 -12.40 9.20 -1.24
C PRO A 40 -13.63 8.33 -0.96
N ASP A 41 -14.55 8.79 -0.10
CA ASP A 41 -15.76 8.04 0.29
C ASP A 41 -16.53 7.48 -0.91
N GLU A 42 -16.72 8.29 -1.96
CA GLU A 42 -17.44 7.89 -3.19
C GLU A 42 -16.71 6.74 -3.94
N LEU A 43 -15.38 6.74 -3.89
CA LEU A 43 -14.54 5.73 -4.53
C LEU A 43 -14.51 4.45 -3.69
N GLU A 44 -14.44 4.56 -2.36
CA GLU A 44 -14.57 3.43 -1.45
C GLU A 44 -15.94 2.75 -1.64
N GLU A 45 -17.03 3.51 -1.61
CA GLU A 45 -18.38 2.99 -1.83
C GLU A 45 -18.47 2.27 -3.19
N LEU A 46 -17.96 2.88 -4.27
CA LEU A 46 -17.93 2.28 -5.59
C LEU A 46 -17.18 0.93 -5.59
N ILE A 47 -15.97 0.88 -5.03
CA ILE A 47 -15.13 -0.32 -5.00
C ILE A 47 -15.84 -1.46 -4.24
N LEU A 48 -16.43 -1.14 -3.09
CA LEU A 48 -17.10 -2.11 -2.23
C LEU A 48 -18.42 -2.60 -2.85
N GLU A 49 -19.25 -1.70 -3.39
CA GLU A 49 -20.54 -2.05 -4.01
C GLU A 49 -20.37 -2.90 -5.27
N ARG A 50 -19.29 -2.66 -6.03
CA ARG A 50 -18.99 -3.41 -7.25
C ARG A 50 -18.28 -4.74 -6.99
N GLY A 51 -17.85 -5.00 -5.76
CA GLY A 51 -17.06 -6.19 -5.41
C GLY A 51 -15.69 -6.18 -6.07
N TRP A 52 -15.10 -4.99 -6.26
CA TRP A 52 -13.77 -4.80 -6.82
C TRP A 52 -12.66 -4.87 -5.77
N GLY A 53 -13.04 -4.74 -4.50
CA GLY A 53 -12.13 -4.82 -3.37
C GLY A 53 -12.86 -5.15 -2.09
N GLU A 54 -12.09 -5.21 -1.01
CA GLU A 54 -12.59 -5.46 0.34
C GLU A 54 -11.84 -4.62 1.37
N LEU A 55 -12.50 -4.42 2.51
CA LEU A 55 -11.95 -3.70 3.64
C LEU A 55 -11.16 -4.69 4.51
N VAL A 56 -9.83 -4.56 4.53
CA VAL A 56 -8.93 -5.47 5.24
C VAL A 56 -8.25 -4.76 6.40
N PRO A 57 -7.94 -5.48 7.51
CA PRO A 57 -7.12 -4.92 8.56
C PRO A 57 -5.69 -4.67 8.04
N VAL A 58 -5.17 -3.48 8.36
CA VAL A 58 -3.81 -3.08 7.98
C VAL A 58 -3.08 -2.49 9.17
N GLU A 59 -1.76 -2.54 9.09
CA GLU A 59 -0.87 -1.76 9.94
C GLU A 59 -0.13 -0.71 9.10
N VAL A 60 0.15 0.42 9.74
CA VAL A 60 0.79 1.58 9.11
C VAL A 60 2.15 1.79 9.74
N PHE A 61 3.19 1.90 8.92
CA PHE A 61 4.57 1.99 9.35
C PHE A 61 5.27 3.21 8.74
N SER A 62 6.24 3.76 9.47
CA SER A 62 7.30 4.59 8.87
C SER A 62 8.28 3.70 8.10
N ASP A 63 9.21 4.32 7.36
CA ASP A 63 10.29 3.63 6.66
C ASP A 63 11.07 2.67 7.57
N GLU A 64 11.55 3.15 8.71
CA GLU A 64 12.34 2.37 9.64
C GLU A 64 11.53 1.24 10.28
N ALA A 65 10.25 1.52 10.60
CA ALA A 65 9.36 0.54 11.20
C ALA A 65 8.95 -0.56 10.20
N ALA A 66 8.83 -0.22 8.91
CA ALA A 66 8.57 -1.18 7.84
C ALA A 66 9.79 -2.10 7.62
N ALA A 67 11.01 -1.55 7.64
CA ALA A 67 12.24 -2.34 7.57
C ALA A 67 12.38 -3.28 8.78
N GLU A 68 12.10 -2.80 10.00
CA GLU A 68 12.09 -3.65 11.20
C GLU A 68 11.03 -4.77 11.10
N PHE A 69 9.83 -4.45 10.61
CA PHE A 69 8.76 -5.42 10.40
C PHE A 69 9.14 -6.48 9.36
N ALA A 70 9.75 -6.07 8.24
CA ALA A 70 10.25 -6.97 7.22
C ALA A 70 11.48 -7.77 7.70
N GLY A 71 12.18 -7.31 8.74
CA GLY A 71 13.36 -7.98 9.28
C GLY A 71 14.64 -7.72 8.49
N VAL A 72 14.71 -6.56 7.83
CA VAL A 72 15.86 -6.13 7.03
C VAL A 72 16.50 -4.88 7.62
N GLU A 73 17.81 -4.74 7.42
CA GLU A 73 18.51 -3.48 7.67
C GLU A 73 18.54 -2.69 6.36
N ALA A 74 17.91 -1.51 6.37
CA ALA A 74 17.87 -0.60 5.22
C ALA A 74 18.21 0.83 5.69
N ASP A 75 18.98 1.55 4.89
CA ASP A 75 19.39 2.93 5.16
C ASP A 75 18.66 3.89 4.20
N PHE A 76 17.60 4.52 4.70
CA PHE A 76 16.80 5.47 3.94
C PHE A 76 17.42 6.86 3.82
N ASP A 77 18.51 7.15 4.53
CA ASP A 77 19.22 8.44 4.44
C ASP A 77 20.23 8.44 3.28
N GLU A 78 20.89 7.30 3.03
CA GLU A 78 21.91 7.17 1.98
C GLU A 78 21.30 6.93 0.59
N ASP A 79 20.42 5.93 0.46
CA ASP A 79 19.77 5.55 -0.79
C ASP A 79 18.31 5.12 -0.55
N PRO A 80 17.37 6.09 -0.48
CA PRO A 80 15.97 5.82 -0.16
C PRO A 80 15.30 4.87 -1.15
N ASP A 81 15.64 4.96 -2.43
CA ASP A 81 15.04 4.13 -3.49
C ASP A 81 15.53 2.68 -3.37
N ALA A 82 16.82 2.47 -3.08
CA ALA A 82 17.35 1.13 -2.81
C ALA A 82 16.80 0.53 -1.51
N ALA A 83 16.64 1.36 -0.47
CA ALA A 83 16.08 0.94 0.81
C ALA A 83 14.63 0.46 0.66
N GLU A 84 13.79 1.22 -0.05
CA GLU A 84 12.42 0.81 -0.38
C GLU A 84 12.41 -0.52 -1.12
N HIS A 85 13.24 -0.65 -2.17
CA HIS A 85 13.28 -1.87 -2.97
C HIS A 85 13.61 -3.10 -2.11
N ILE A 86 14.56 -2.99 -1.19
CA ILE A 86 14.94 -4.08 -0.27
C ILE A 86 13.78 -4.44 0.67
N VAL A 87 13.10 -3.45 1.26
CA VAL A 87 11.96 -3.71 2.15
C VAL A 87 10.82 -4.34 1.36
N GLY A 88 10.49 -3.81 0.19
CA GLY A 88 9.44 -4.32 -0.68
C GLY A 88 9.68 -5.76 -1.13
N GLU A 89 10.90 -6.08 -1.59
CA GLU A 89 11.27 -7.45 -1.99
C GLU A 89 11.16 -8.45 -0.84
N GLU A 90 11.52 -8.06 0.38
CA GLU A 90 11.39 -8.92 1.55
C GLU A 90 9.91 -9.12 1.94
N LEU A 91 9.10 -8.06 1.91
CA LEU A 91 7.65 -8.17 2.13
C LEU A 91 6.99 -9.10 1.11
N ASP A 92 7.37 -8.98 -0.16
CA ASP A 92 6.92 -9.87 -1.24
C ASP A 92 7.36 -11.32 -0.99
N ALA A 93 8.62 -11.54 -0.57
CA ALA A 93 9.13 -12.86 -0.23
C ALA A 93 8.39 -13.51 0.95
N GLN A 94 7.86 -12.69 1.87
CA GLN A 94 7.01 -13.12 2.98
C GLN A 94 5.55 -13.32 2.58
N GLY A 95 5.18 -13.06 1.32
CA GLY A 95 3.81 -13.15 0.82
C GLY A 95 2.90 -12.08 1.43
N ARG A 96 3.46 -10.91 1.77
CA ARG A 96 2.70 -9.78 2.29
C ARG A 96 2.14 -8.95 1.15
N THR A 97 0.95 -8.42 1.39
CA THR A 97 0.28 -7.42 0.55
C THR A 97 0.57 -6.06 1.16
N TRP A 98 1.15 -5.14 0.39
CA TRP A 98 1.61 -3.86 0.91
C TRP A 98 1.50 -2.75 -0.14
N VAL A 99 1.52 -1.50 0.31
CA VAL A 99 1.74 -0.35 -0.57
C VAL A 99 2.58 0.68 0.16
N HIS A 100 3.37 1.39 -0.62
CA HIS A 100 4.08 2.57 -0.18
C HIS A 100 3.53 3.79 -0.91
N TYR A 101 3.30 4.88 -0.17
CA TYR A 101 3.03 6.18 -0.77
C TYR A 101 3.62 7.31 0.06
N GLY A 102 3.89 8.44 -0.60
CA GLY A 102 4.61 9.57 -0.04
C GLY A 102 6.06 9.63 -0.49
N ARG A 103 6.85 10.55 0.06
CA ARG A 103 8.26 10.70 -0.31
C ARG A 103 9.16 9.93 0.64
N TYR A 104 10.00 9.04 0.09
CA TYR A 104 10.98 8.25 0.84
C TYR A 104 11.93 9.09 1.70
N GLY A 105 12.31 8.57 2.87
CA GLY A 105 13.24 9.23 3.80
C GLY A 105 12.66 10.51 4.39
N THR A 106 11.34 10.68 4.34
CA THR A 106 10.65 11.84 4.94
C THR A 106 9.52 11.38 5.85
N ALA A 107 9.09 12.29 6.72
CA ALA A 107 7.90 12.07 7.57
C ALA A 107 6.59 11.90 6.77
N GLU A 108 6.60 12.13 5.45
CA GLU A 108 5.47 11.89 4.56
C GLU A 108 5.43 10.44 4.04
N SER A 109 6.48 9.65 4.28
CA SER A 109 6.58 8.25 3.89
C SER A 109 5.63 7.37 4.69
N THR A 110 4.77 6.61 3.99
CA THR A 110 3.78 5.75 4.61
C THR A 110 3.78 4.37 3.97
N TRP A 111 4.03 3.35 4.79
CA TRP A 111 3.87 1.95 4.42
C TRP A 111 2.56 1.42 4.99
N VAL A 112 1.72 0.83 4.15
CA VAL A 112 0.49 0.15 4.57
C VAL A 112 0.64 -1.33 4.26
N ILE A 113 0.59 -2.17 5.30
CA ILE A 113 0.81 -3.62 5.18
C ILE A 113 -0.43 -4.36 5.69
N VAL A 114 -0.95 -5.28 4.88
CA VAL A 114 -2.09 -6.12 5.25
C VAL A 114 -1.67 -7.15 6.29
N VAL A 115 -2.43 -7.23 7.38
CA VAL A 115 -2.21 -8.18 8.47
C VAL A 115 -3.33 -9.22 8.50
N PRO A 116 -3.03 -10.50 8.81
CA PRO A 116 -4.03 -11.57 8.90
C PRO A 116 -4.93 -11.48 10.15
#